data_AF-A0A926BUD4-F1
#
_entry.id   AF-A0A926BUD4-F1
#
_cell.length_a   1.000
_cell.length_b   1.000
_cell.length_c   1.000
_cell.angle_alpha   90.00
_cell.angle_beta   90.00
_cell.angle_gamma   90.00
#
_symmetry.space_group_name_H-M   'P 1'
#
loop_
_entity.id
_entity.type
_entity.pdbx_description
1 polymer ?
#
loop_
_entity_poly.entity_id
_entity_poly.type
_entity_poly.pdbx_seq_one_letter_code
_entity_poly.pdbx_strand_id
1 'polypeptide(L)'
;MKTFQSTIARIACASLAIACAVTAAHAQEIPAATLAKYDSLSATLKPATRSWVFEQAAKSKLVAGTAAATESSMRAAIASRFPAGAASDADRKALLYLVMRESIKQMQEDKKFYLAKLNAHNEAAKALSDELVELTAASASLAAAEKGPEEDNAPCTLPACVQFKAKYDAILAKRRASGLPSKPLAAIRTRGDLSQRMRELEAQQEEIRNKRTQDQTAFQNFDQKTNQLMNMLSSIVKEMADMRSIGKSNRTGL
;
A
#
# COMPACT_ATOMS: atom_id res chain seq x y z
N MET A 1 28.96 20.62 -25.85
CA MET A 1 27.65 20.48 -25.15
C MET A 1 26.75 19.34 -25.67
N LYS A 2 27.15 18.51 -26.65
CA LYS A 2 26.32 17.37 -27.14
C LYS A 2 26.42 16.10 -26.28
N THR A 3 27.42 15.99 -25.41
CA THR A 3 27.67 14.81 -24.57
C THR A 3 26.87 14.77 -23.26
N PHE A 4 26.34 15.90 -22.77
CA PHE A 4 25.62 15.95 -21.49
C PHE A 4 24.13 15.53 -21.63
N GLN A 5 23.50 15.78 -22.78
CA GLN A 5 22.10 15.36 -23.01
C GLN A 5 21.94 13.84 -23.19
N SER A 6 22.99 13.13 -23.62
CA SER A 6 22.93 11.68 -23.81
C SER A 6 22.96 10.89 -22.49
N THR A 7 23.44 11.48 -21.39
CA THR A 7 23.59 10.77 -20.11
C THR A 7 22.33 10.86 -19.25
N ILE A 8 21.61 11.99 -19.30
CA ILE A 8 20.34 12.16 -18.58
C ILE A 8 19.24 11.24 -19.14
N ALA A 9 19.20 11.03 -20.47
CA ALA A 9 18.27 10.10 -21.10
C ALA A 9 18.51 8.61 -20.73
N ARG A 10 19.75 8.24 -20.32
CA ARG A 10 20.08 6.87 -19.91
C ARG A 10 19.80 6.58 -18.45
N ILE A 11 19.79 7.60 -17.58
CA ILE A 11 19.51 7.44 -16.14
C ILE A 11 18.00 7.33 -15.87
N ALA A 12 17.15 7.95 -16.70
CA ALA A 12 15.70 7.86 -16.55
C ALA A 12 15.10 6.48 -16.91
N CYS A 13 15.80 5.67 -17.71
CA CYS A 13 15.26 4.39 -18.23
C CYS A 13 15.71 3.14 -17.44
N ALA A 14 16.74 3.24 -16.58
CA ALA A 14 17.34 2.07 -15.92
C ALA A 14 16.73 1.68 -14.56
N SER A 15 15.75 2.43 -14.05
CA SER A 15 15.16 2.20 -12.71
C SER A 15 13.85 1.40 -12.71
N LEU A 16 13.40 0.90 -13.87
CA LEU A 16 12.05 0.34 -14.05
C LEU A 16 12.06 -1.15 -14.46
N ALA A 17 12.93 -1.97 -13.89
CA ALA A 17 12.94 -3.41 -14.21
C ALA A 17 13.38 -4.33 -13.06
N ILE A 18 13.11 -3.97 -11.80
CA ILE A 18 13.01 -5.01 -10.76
C ILE A 18 11.56 -5.49 -10.77
N ALA A 19 11.25 -6.28 -11.81
CA ALA A 19 10.07 -7.13 -11.82
C ALA A 19 10.27 -8.16 -10.70
N CYS A 20 9.73 -7.84 -9.53
CA CYS A 20 9.60 -8.77 -8.42
C CYS A 20 8.72 -9.92 -8.93
N ALA A 21 9.36 -11.00 -9.40
CA ALA A 21 8.71 -12.27 -9.64
C ALA A 21 8.32 -12.87 -8.29
N VAL A 22 7.30 -12.29 -7.66
CA VAL A 22 6.60 -12.92 -6.55
C VAL A 22 5.80 -14.02 -7.21
N THR A 23 6.32 -15.25 -7.15
CA THR A 23 5.51 -16.44 -7.39
C THR A 23 4.34 -16.38 -6.41
N ALA A 24 3.17 -15.96 -6.92
CA ALA A 24 1.94 -16.00 -6.17
C ALA A 24 1.71 -17.46 -5.77
N ALA A 25 2.04 -17.79 -4.53
CA ALA A 25 1.64 -19.05 -3.93
C ALA A 25 0.13 -19.13 -4.13
N HIS A 26 -0.33 -20.13 -4.90
CA HIS A 26 -1.75 -20.36 -5.10
C HIS A 26 -2.37 -20.65 -3.75
N ALA A 27 -2.95 -19.62 -3.12
CA ALA A 27 -3.73 -19.78 -1.91
C ALA A 27 -4.92 -20.66 -2.28
N GLN A 28 -4.98 -21.85 -1.70
CA GLN A 28 -6.09 -22.77 -1.91
C GLN A 28 -7.38 -22.06 -1.46
N GLU A 29 -8.33 -21.89 -2.38
CA GLU A 29 -9.57 -21.17 -2.07
C GLU A 29 -10.35 -21.92 -0.99
N ILE A 30 -10.75 -21.20 0.06
CA ILE A 30 -11.58 -21.76 1.12
C ILE A 30 -12.97 -22.00 0.54
N PRO A 31 -13.53 -23.23 0.60
CA PRO A 31 -14.84 -23.52 0.03
C PRO A 31 -15.92 -22.57 0.54
N ALA A 32 -16.79 -22.07 -0.35
CA ALA A 32 -17.86 -21.11 0.00
C ALA A 32 -18.79 -21.62 1.12
N ALA A 33 -19.07 -22.93 1.15
CA ALA A 33 -19.86 -23.56 2.20
C ALA A 33 -19.19 -23.48 3.59
N THR A 34 -17.86 -23.47 3.63
CA THR A 34 -17.09 -23.26 4.86
C THR A 34 -17.28 -21.82 5.32
N LEU A 35 -17.12 -20.84 4.43
CA LEU A 35 -17.32 -19.42 4.75
C LEU A 35 -18.73 -19.12 5.31
N ALA A 36 -19.78 -19.63 4.67
CA ALA A 36 -21.17 -19.41 5.08
C ALA A 36 -21.46 -19.90 6.52
N LYS A 37 -20.89 -21.06 6.91
CA LYS A 37 -21.06 -21.60 8.27
C LYS A 37 -20.47 -20.70 9.35
N TYR A 38 -19.40 -19.97 9.04
CA TYR A 38 -18.78 -19.07 10.00
C TYR A 38 -19.44 -17.69 10.03
N ASP A 39 -20.06 -17.26 8.93
CA ASP A 39 -20.93 -16.08 8.95
C ASP A 39 -22.13 -16.30 9.89
N SER A 40 -22.77 -17.47 9.82
CA SER A 40 -23.82 -17.81 10.79
C SER A 40 -23.27 -17.88 12.22
N LEU A 41 -22.07 -18.43 12.44
CA LEU A 41 -21.48 -18.47 13.77
C LEU A 41 -21.24 -17.06 14.32
N SER A 42 -20.64 -16.18 13.53
CA SER A 42 -20.41 -14.78 13.90
C SER A 42 -21.72 -14.08 14.26
N ALA A 43 -22.80 -14.35 13.52
CA ALA A 43 -24.13 -13.82 13.78
C ALA A 43 -24.68 -14.22 15.16
N THR A 44 -24.37 -15.43 15.63
CA THR A 44 -24.83 -15.97 16.93
C THR A 44 -23.99 -15.54 18.14
N LEU A 45 -22.80 -14.94 17.91
CA LEU A 45 -21.96 -14.48 19.01
C LEU A 45 -22.62 -13.34 19.80
N LYS A 46 -22.47 -13.36 21.13
CA LYS A 46 -22.81 -12.23 21.99
C LYS A 46 -22.06 -10.97 21.51
N PRO A 47 -22.66 -9.77 21.58
CA PRO A 47 -22.03 -8.52 21.11
C PRO A 47 -20.63 -8.28 21.68
N ALA A 48 -20.43 -8.53 22.99
CA ALA A 48 -19.13 -8.39 23.65
C ALA A 48 -18.06 -9.35 23.09
N THR A 49 -18.45 -10.58 22.74
CA THR A 49 -17.54 -11.56 22.12
C THR A 49 -17.19 -11.13 20.70
N ARG A 50 -18.18 -10.67 19.92
CA ARG A 50 -17.96 -10.18 18.57
C ARG A 50 -17.01 -8.97 18.57
N SER A 51 -17.24 -7.99 19.44
CA SER A 51 -16.36 -6.82 19.59
C SER A 51 -14.92 -7.23 19.92
N TRP A 52 -14.75 -8.21 20.82
CA TRP A 52 -13.44 -8.74 21.16
C TRP A 52 -12.75 -9.43 19.97
N VAL A 53 -13.49 -10.19 19.16
CA VAL A 53 -12.94 -10.80 17.93
C VAL A 53 -12.40 -9.73 16.98
N PHE A 54 -13.16 -8.65 16.74
CA PHE A 54 -12.70 -7.54 15.90
C PHE A 54 -11.46 -6.85 16.47
N GLU A 55 -11.39 -6.67 17.79
CA GLU A 55 -10.22 -6.10 18.45
C GLU A 55 -8.99 -7.00 18.31
N GLN A 56 -9.13 -8.31 18.50
CA GLN A 56 -8.03 -9.26 18.29
C GLN A 56 -7.61 -9.33 16.83
N ALA A 57 -8.55 -9.27 15.90
CA ALA A 57 -8.25 -9.20 14.48
C ALA A 57 -7.42 -7.95 14.17
N ALA A 58 -7.83 -6.79 14.69
CA ALA A 58 -7.07 -5.54 14.56
C ALA A 58 -5.70 -5.58 15.27
N LYS A 59 -5.55 -6.33 16.37
CA LYS A 59 -4.24 -6.53 17.03
C LYS A 59 -3.32 -7.46 16.24
N SER A 60 -3.90 -8.44 15.55
CA SER A 60 -3.16 -9.33 14.67
C SER A 60 -2.78 -8.67 13.34
N LYS A 61 -3.42 -7.53 13.01
CA LYS A 61 -2.96 -6.62 11.96
C LYS A 61 -1.60 -6.08 12.38
N LEU A 62 -0.60 -6.51 11.67
CA LEU A 62 0.78 -6.11 11.96
C LEU A 62 1.04 -4.70 11.44
N VAL A 63 1.28 -3.78 12.36
CA VAL A 63 1.98 -2.54 12.05
C VAL A 63 3.40 -2.88 11.60
N ALA A 64 3.95 -2.15 10.62
CA ALA A 64 5.34 -2.35 10.20
C ALA A 64 6.28 -2.30 11.43
N GLY A 65 7.08 -3.35 11.63
CA GLY A 65 8.05 -3.43 12.75
C GLY A 65 7.60 -4.22 13.99
N THR A 66 6.35 -4.69 14.08
CA THR A 66 5.95 -5.62 15.17
C THR A 66 6.08 -7.08 14.75
N ALA A 67 6.38 -7.96 15.71
CA ALA A 67 6.45 -9.40 15.51
C ALA A 67 5.07 -9.95 15.13
N ALA A 68 5.02 -10.83 14.12
CA ALA A 68 3.77 -11.41 13.62
C ALA A 68 2.95 -12.06 14.73
N ALA A 69 1.65 -11.79 14.78
CA ALA A 69 0.74 -12.56 15.61
C ALA A 69 0.83 -14.03 15.17
N THR A 70 1.29 -14.88 16.08
CA THR A 70 1.40 -16.31 15.82
C THR A 70 0.08 -16.99 16.18
N GLU A 71 -0.17 -18.17 15.62
CA GLU A 71 -1.29 -18.99 16.04
C GLU A 71 -1.29 -19.22 17.56
N SER A 72 -0.11 -19.46 18.14
CA SER A 72 0.07 -19.64 19.58
C SER A 72 -0.36 -18.41 20.38
N SER A 73 0.03 -17.20 19.97
CA SER A 73 -0.36 -15.98 20.68
C SER A 73 -1.86 -15.72 20.61
N MET A 74 -2.50 -16.02 19.47
CA MET A 74 -3.95 -15.91 19.32
C MET A 74 -4.69 -16.96 20.17
N ARG A 75 -4.21 -18.20 20.20
CA ARG A 75 -4.76 -19.25 21.09
C ARG A 75 -4.63 -18.86 22.56
N ALA A 76 -3.50 -18.28 22.96
CA ALA A 76 -3.30 -17.78 24.32
C ALA A 76 -4.27 -16.64 24.66
N ALA A 77 -4.49 -15.69 23.74
CA ALA A 77 -5.46 -14.61 23.93
C ALA A 77 -6.90 -15.14 24.08
N ILE A 78 -7.29 -16.13 23.28
CA ILE A 78 -8.59 -16.82 23.40
C ILE A 78 -8.69 -17.53 24.74
N ALA A 79 -7.65 -18.24 25.16
CA ALA A 79 -7.65 -18.98 26.42
C ALA A 79 -7.74 -18.06 27.65
N SER A 80 -7.08 -16.90 27.59
CA SER A 80 -7.18 -15.86 28.62
C SER A 80 -8.59 -15.26 28.69
N ARG A 81 -9.22 -14.99 27.53
CA ARG A 81 -10.57 -14.42 27.49
C ARG A 81 -11.65 -15.41 27.90
N PHE A 82 -11.49 -16.68 27.53
CA PHE A 82 -12.42 -17.76 27.76
C PHE A 82 -11.72 -18.85 28.58
N PRO A 83 -11.73 -18.79 29.93
CA PRO A 83 -11.05 -19.76 30.78
C PRO A 83 -11.64 -21.18 30.63
N ALA A 84 -10.96 -22.20 31.16
CA ALA A 84 -11.41 -23.59 31.09
C ALA A 84 -12.86 -23.72 31.63
N GLY A 85 -13.69 -24.49 30.93
CA GLY A 85 -15.12 -24.64 31.24
C GLY A 85 -16.05 -23.56 30.66
N ALA A 86 -15.52 -22.38 30.30
CA ALA A 86 -16.34 -21.31 29.68
C ALA A 86 -16.56 -21.50 28.17
N ALA A 87 -15.68 -22.26 27.51
CA ALA A 87 -15.73 -22.57 26.08
C ALA A 87 -15.06 -23.92 25.82
N SER A 88 -15.69 -24.75 24.98
CA SER A 88 -15.11 -26.02 24.53
C SER A 88 -13.89 -25.80 23.63
N ASP A 89 -13.08 -26.83 23.38
CA ASP A 89 -11.97 -26.73 22.41
C ASP A 89 -12.48 -26.38 21.01
N ALA A 90 -13.64 -26.92 20.62
CA ALA A 90 -14.29 -26.60 19.35
C ALA A 90 -14.68 -25.11 19.27
N ASP A 91 -15.22 -24.54 20.35
CA ASP A 91 -15.57 -23.11 20.40
C ASP A 91 -14.33 -22.22 20.31
N ARG A 92 -13.24 -22.59 20.99
CA ARG A 92 -11.96 -21.86 20.95
C ARG A 92 -11.36 -21.86 19.55
N LYS A 93 -11.37 -23.00 18.85
CA LYS A 93 -10.92 -23.11 17.45
C LYS A 93 -11.81 -22.31 16.50
N ALA A 94 -13.13 -22.30 16.75
CA ALA A 94 -14.05 -21.50 15.96
C ALA A 94 -13.82 -19.98 16.18
N LEU A 95 -13.52 -19.55 17.41
CA LEU A 95 -13.12 -18.16 17.70
C LEU A 95 -11.78 -17.82 17.03
N LEU A 96 -10.80 -18.73 17.05
CA LEU A 96 -9.52 -18.54 16.37
C LEU A 96 -9.70 -18.36 14.86
N TYR A 97 -10.54 -19.20 14.24
CA TYR A 97 -10.92 -19.05 12.85
C TYR A 97 -11.54 -17.67 12.57
N LEU A 98 -12.48 -17.22 13.42
CA LEU A 98 -13.14 -15.93 13.24
C LEU A 98 -12.16 -14.76 13.36
N VAL A 99 -11.25 -14.79 14.32
CA VAL A 99 -10.18 -13.79 14.46
C VAL A 99 -9.35 -13.74 13.18
N MET A 100 -8.78 -14.88 12.74
CA MET A 100 -7.92 -14.91 11.55
C MET A 100 -8.64 -14.46 10.27
N ARG A 101 -9.88 -14.90 10.07
CA ARG A 101 -10.70 -14.49 8.92
C ARG A 101 -10.91 -12.98 8.90
N GLU A 102 -11.23 -12.40 10.05
CA GLU A 102 -11.45 -10.97 10.17
C GLU A 102 -10.15 -10.19 9.95
N SER A 103 -9.01 -10.70 10.43
CA SER A 103 -7.69 -10.15 10.14
C SER A 103 -7.39 -10.13 8.65
N ILE A 104 -7.67 -11.23 7.95
CA ILE A 104 -7.48 -11.33 6.49
C ILE A 104 -8.35 -10.30 5.76
N LYS A 105 -9.62 -10.14 6.16
CA LYS A 105 -10.50 -9.12 5.57
C LYS A 105 -9.93 -7.71 5.75
N GLN A 106 -9.51 -7.36 6.96
CA GLN A 106 -8.90 -6.05 7.23
C GLN A 106 -7.63 -5.84 6.40
N MET A 107 -6.78 -6.87 6.28
CA MET A 107 -5.57 -6.80 5.45
C MET A 107 -5.87 -6.69 3.95
N GLN A 108 -6.97 -7.28 3.47
CA GLN A 108 -7.41 -7.08 2.08
C GLN A 108 -7.86 -5.63 1.84
N GLU A 109 -8.54 -5.00 2.80
CA GLU A 109 -8.89 -3.58 2.72
C GLU A 109 -7.63 -2.69 2.74
N ASP A 110 -6.65 -3.01 3.59
CA ASP A 110 -5.35 -2.31 3.56
C ASP A 110 -4.64 -2.49 2.21
N LYS A 111 -4.66 -3.70 1.65
CA LYS A 111 -4.07 -3.98 0.34
C LYS A 111 -4.70 -3.09 -0.74
N LYS A 112 -6.03 -2.94 -0.75
CA LYS A 112 -6.73 -2.02 -1.66
C LYS A 112 -6.30 -0.57 -1.44
N PHE A 113 -6.20 -0.13 -0.19
CA PHE A 113 -5.75 1.21 0.17
C PHE A 113 -4.33 1.49 -0.33
N TYR A 114 -3.38 0.58 -0.09
CA TYR A 114 -2.00 0.73 -0.56
C TYR A 114 -1.88 0.64 -2.09
N LEU A 115 -2.69 -0.19 -2.74
CA LEU A 115 -2.73 -0.24 -4.21
C LEU A 115 -3.21 1.10 -4.79
N ALA A 116 -4.25 1.69 -4.20
CA ALA A 116 -4.71 3.03 -4.60
C ALA A 116 -3.62 4.09 -4.40
N LYS A 117 -2.89 4.06 -3.28
CA LYS A 117 -1.73 4.94 -3.05
C LYS A 117 -0.63 4.77 -4.07
N LEU A 118 -0.25 3.52 -4.39
CA LEU A 118 0.78 3.23 -5.39
C LEU A 118 0.39 3.75 -6.77
N ASN A 119 -0.87 3.59 -7.18
CA ASN A 119 -1.38 4.15 -8.42
C ASN A 119 -1.29 5.68 -8.41
N ALA A 120 -1.71 6.30 -7.31
CA ALA A 120 -1.67 7.75 -7.17
C ALA A 120 -0.22 8.31 -7.16
N HIS A 121 0.76 7.57 -6.61
CA HIS A 121 2.18 7.91 -6.74
C HIS A 121 2.68 7.79 -8.17
N ASN A 122 2.26 6.76 -8.92
CA ASN A 122 2.63 6.59 -10.32
C ASN A 122 2.08 7.75 -11.18
N GLU A 123 0.82 8.14 -10.95
CA GLU A 123 0.20 9.27 -11.66
C GLU A 123 0.89 10.60 -11.33
N ALA A 124 1.21 10.83 -10.06
CA ALA A 124 1.92 12.04 -9.64
C ALA A 124 3.35 12.10 -10.19
N ALA A 125 4.08 10.96 -10.18
CA ALA A 125 5.42 10.86 -10.77
C ALA A 125 5.40 11.15 -12.28
N LYS A 126 4.42 10.59 -13.00
CA LYS A 126 4.22 10.86 -14.43
C LYS A 126 3.96 12.34 -14.67
N ALA A 127 3.01 12.93 -13.95
CA ALA A 127 2.66 14.34 -14.15
C ALA A 127 3.83 15.29 -13.84
N LEU A 128 4.64 15.01 -12.80
CA LEU A 128 5.88 15.76 -12.55
C LEU A 128 6.91 15.59 -13.65
N SER A 129 7.04 14.38 -14.20
CA SER A 129 7.95 14.12 -15.32
C SER A 129 7.55 14.88 -16.57
N ASP A 130 6.26 14.87 -16.92
CA ASP A 130 5.73 15.59 -18.07
C ASP A 130 6.01 17.10 -17.92
N GLU A 131 5.77 17.66 -16.72
CA GLU A 131 6.04 19.07 -16.43
C GLU A 131 7.53 19.43 -16.48
N LEU A 132 8.42 18.58 -15.96
CA LEU A 132 9.87 18.79 -16.05
C LEU A 132 10.35 18.82 -17.50
N VAL A 133 9.79 17.99 -18.38
CA VAL A 133 10.11 18.00 -19.81
C VAL A 133 9.73 19.35 -20.44
N GLU A 134 8.53 19.86 -20.14
CA GLU A 134 8.08 21.15 -20.64
C GLU A 134 8.95 22.32 -20.13
N LEU A 135 9.27 22.34 -18.84
CA LEU A 135 10.14 23.37 -18.27
C LEU A 135 11.56 23.31 -18.84
N THR A 136 12.08 22.09 -19.08
CA THR A 136 13.39 21.90 -19.72
C THR A 136 13.39 22.44 -21.14
N ALA A 137 12.32 22.19 -21.91
CA ALA A 137 12.17 22.74 -23.26
C ALA A 137 12.07 24.27 -23.26
N ALA A 138 11.34 24.84 -22.29
CA ALA A 138 11.27 26.29 -22.10
C ALA A 138 12.62 26.90 -21.74
N SER A 139 13.36 26.28 -20.82
CA SER A 139 14.71 26.70 -20.41
C SER A 139 15.67 26.68 -21.60
N ALA A 140 15.64 25.63 -22.41
CA ALA A 140 16.46 25.54 -23.63
C ALA A 140 16.09 26.61 -24.66
N SER A 141 14.80 26.94 -24.80
CA SER A 141 14.32 27.98 -25.72
C SER A 141 14.78 29.37 -25.29
N LEU A 142 14.75 29.68 -23.99
CA LEU A 142 15.30 30.93 -23.44
C LEU A 142 16.80 31.03 -23.69
N ALA A 143 17.54 29.95 -23.39
CA ALA A 143 18.99 29.91 -23.59
C ALA A 143 19.41 30.12 -25.06
N ALA A 144 18.59 29.68 -26.02
CA ALA A 144 18.83 29.90 -27.45
C ALA A 144 18.50 31.33 -27.91
N ALA A 145 17.56 32.01 -27.24
CA ALA A 145 17.13 33.36 -27.58
C ALA A 145 18.06 34.44 -27.00
N GLU A 146 18.79 34.13 -25.94
CA GLU A 146 19.68 35.08 -25.27
C GLU A 146 20.97 35.33 -26.06
N LYS A 147 21.28 36.62 -26.21
CA LYS A 147 22.55 37.12 -26.76
C LYS A 147 23.32 37.88 -25.68
N GLY A 148 23.78 37.19 -24.63
CA GLY A 148 24.64 37.82 -23.62
C GLY A 148 24.63 37.14 -22.25
N PRO A 149 25.55 37.55 -21.34
CA PRO A 149 25.71 36.95 -20.01
C PRO A 149 24.74 37.50 -18.93
N GLU A 150 23.78 38.34 -19.28
CA GLU A 150 22.86 38.96 -18.33
C GLU A 150 21.42 38.54 -18.63
N GLU A 151 20.79 37.87 -17.66
CA GLU A 151 19.52 38.27 -17.05
C GLU A 151 18.80 37.05 -16.43
N ASP A 152 19.32 36.52 -15.32
CA ASP A 152 18.53 35.59 -14.47
C ASP A 152 17.23 36.25 -13.97
N ASN A 153 17.20 37.58 -13.93
CA ASN A 153 16.04 38.40 -13.56
C ASN A 153 15.14 38.79 -14.75
N ALA A 154 15.45 38.36 -15.98
CA ALA A 154 14.61 38.63 -17.15
C ALA A 154 13.19 38.08 -16.92
N PRO A 155 12.13 38.83 -17.27
CA PRO A 155 10.77 38.32 -17.24
C PRO A 155 10.62 37.06 -18.10
N CYS A 156 10.11 35.97 -17.53
CA CYS A 156 9.81 34.79 -18.33
C CYS A 156 8.47 34.97 -19.07
N THR A 157 8.54 35.28 -20.36
CA THR A 157 7.36 35.50 -21.23
C THR A 157 6.91 34.24 -21.99
N LEU A 158 7.62 33.12 -21.84
CA LEU A 158 7.26 31.89 -22.54
C LEU A 158 5.92 31.32 -22.07
N PRO A 159 5.13 30.70 -22.97
CA PRO A 159 3.86 30.07 -22.61
C PRO A 159 3.98 29.07 -21.46
N ALA A 160 5.09 28.33 -21.38
CA ALA A 160 5.36 27.39 -20.29
C ALA A 160 5.38 28.09 -18.92
N CYS A 161 6.01 29.27 -18.79
CA CYS A 161 6.05 30.02 -17.53
C CYS A 161 4.68 30.54 -17.09
N VAL A 162 3.84 30.94 -18.07
CA VAL A 162 2.48 31.44 -17.81
C VAL A 162 1.53 30.30 -17.42
N GLN A 163 1.62 29.16 -18.10
CA GLN A 163 0.75 28.00 -17.85
C GLN A 163 1.19 27.15 -16.66
N PHE A 164 2.45 27.29 -16.24
CA PHE A 164 3.07 26.51 -15.18
C PHE A 164 2.20 26.41 -13.93
N LYS A 165 1.70 27.55 -13.43
CA LYS A 165 0.94 27.60 -12.18
C LYS A 165 -0.32 26.72 -12.26
N ALA A 166 -1.06 26.79 -13.36
CA ALA A 166 -2.30 26.03 -13.52
C ALA A 166 -2.02 24.51 -13.62
N LYS A 167 -1.01 24.12 -14.39
CA LYS A 167 -0.59 22.71 -14.50
C LYS A 167 -0.10 22.17 -13.16
N TYR A 168 0.71 22.97 -12.45
CA TYR A 168 1.21 22.59 -11.14
C TYR A 168 0.12 22.49 -10.08
N ASP A 169 -0.88 23.38 -10.08
CA ASP A 169 -2.02 23.29 -9.17
C ASP A 169 -2.81 21.98 -9.40
N ALA A 170 -2.93 21.52 -10.65
CA ALA A 170 -3.53 20.22 -10.97
C ALA A 170 -2.68 19.04 -10.48
N ILE A 171 -1.35 19.13 -10.58
CA ILE A 171 -0.42 18.13 -10.01
C ILE A 171 -0.56 18.09 -8.48
N LEU A 172 -0.67 19.25 -7.83
CA LEU A 172 -0.85 19.33 -6.39
C LEU A 172 -2.15 18.71 -5.93
N ALA A 173 -3.24 18.90 -6.68
CA ALA A 173 -4.51 18.25 -6.37
C ALA A 173 -4.37 16.71 -6.37
N LYS A 174 -3.66 16.15 -7.36
CA LYS A 174 -3.35 14.72 -7.41
C LYS A 174 -2.47 14.28 -6.24
N ARG A 175 -1.41 15.03 -5.91
CA ARG A 175 -0.53 14.73 -4.76
C ARG A 175 -1.27 14.74 -3.43
N ARG A 176 -2.16 15.70 -3.22
CA ARG A 176 -3.01 15.78 -2.01
C ARG A 176 -3.93 14.57 -1.90
N ALA A 177 -4.53 14.13 -3.00
CA ALA A 177 -5.33 12.90 -3.01
C ALA A 177 -4.51 11.66 -2.59
N SER A 178 -3.21 11.64 -2.88
CA SER A 178 -2.28 10.57 -2.47
C SER A 178 -1.75 10.71 -1.02
N GLY A 179 -2.11 11.77 -0.30
CA GLY A 179 -1.57 12.06 1.03
C GLY A 179 -0.10 12.50 1.04
N LEU A 180 0.43 12.95 -0.10
CA LEU A 180 1.77 13.53 -0.19
C LEU A 180 1.71 15.01 0.24
N PRO A 181 2.74 15.52 0.92
CA PRO A 181 2.82 16.93 1.24
C PRO A 181 2.91 17.75 -0.06
N SER A 182 1.98 18.69 -0.22
CA SER A 182 1.95 19.62 -1.34
C SER A 182 2.35 21.01 -0.86
N LYS A 183 3.50 21.52 -1.30
CA LYS A 183 3.80 22.94 -1.14
C LYS A 183 3.23 23.70 -2.34
N PRO A 184 2.35 24.70 -2.14
CA PRO A 184 1.98 25.63 -3.20
C PRO A 184 3.22 26.37 -3.63
N LEU A 185 3.37 26.58 -4.93
CA LEU A 185 4.59 27.13 -5.45
C LEU A 185 4.32 28.43 -6.20
N ALA A 186 5.28 29.33 -6.08
CA ALA A 186 5.16 30.68 -6.59
C ALA A 186 5.06 30.66 -8.13
N ALA A 187 4.47 31.71 -8.68
CA ALA A 187 4.47 31.91 -10.13
C ALA A 187 5.92 32.09 -10.62
N ILE A 188 6.25 31.50 -11.76
CA ILE A 188 7.53 31.71 -12.43
C ILE A 188 7.48 33.10 -13.07
N ARG A 189 8.23 34.07 -12.52
CA ARG A 189 8.32 35.43 -13.05
C ARG A 189 9.61 35.66 -13.81
N THR A 190 10.68 35.01 -13.37
CA THR A 190 12.03 35.17 -13.89
C THR A 190 12.63 33.85 -14.37
N ARG A 191 13.78 33.92 -15.05
CA ARG A 191 14.55 32.72 -15.41
C ARG A 191 15.17 32.04 -14.20
N GLY A 192 15.58 32.82 -13.20
CA GLY A 192 16.01 32.29 -11.90
C GLY A 192 14.91 31.46 -11.25
N ASP A 193 13.66 31.93 -11.30
CA ASP A 193 12.50 31.19 -10.79
C ASP A 193 12.31 29.86 -11.54
N LEU A 194 12.50 29.85 -12.87
CA LEU A 194 12.40 28.62 -13.68
C LEU A 194 13.47 27.58 -13.29
N SER A 195 14.70 28.03 -13.06
CA SER A 195 15.81 27.13 -12.66
C SER A 195 15.62 26.60 -11.24
N GLN A 196 15.25 27.46 -10.30
CA GLN A 196 14.84 27.03 -8.95
C GLN A 196 13.69 26.03 -9.05
N ARG A 197 12.76 26.28 -9.97
CA ARG A 197 11.58 25.46 -10.12
C ARG A 197 11.90 24.03 -10.53
N MET A 198 12.76 23.87 -11.54
CA MET A 198 13.19 22.55 -11.99
C MET A 198 13.79 21.75 -10.84
N ARG A 199 14.66 22.37 -10.02
CA ARG A 199 15.26 21.72 -8.83
C ARG A 199 14.21 21.30 -7.80
N GLU A 200 13.20 22.13 -7.55
CA GLU A 200 12.11 21.78 -6.64
C GLU A 200 11.29 20.60 -7.15
N LEU A 201 11.01 20.53 -8.46
CA LEU A 201 10.29 19.40 -9.05
C LEU A 201 11.12 18.11 -9.04
N GLU A 202 12.43 18.18 -9.29
CA GLU A 202 13.36 17.05 -9.15
C GLU A 202 13.37 16.51 -7.71
N ALA A 203 13.46 17.41 -6.72
CA ALA A 203 13.38 17.02 -5.31
C ALA A 203 12.04 16.35 -4.96
N GLN A 204 10.94 16.83 -5.54
CA GLN A 204 9.62 16.20 -5.38
C GLN A 204 9.52 14.84 -6.07
N GLN A 205 10.14 14.65 -7.23
CA GLN A 205 10.18 13.34 -7.89
C GLN A 205 10.91 12.32 -7.02
N GLU A 206 12.03 12.71 -6.42
CA GLU A 206 12.79 11.84 -5.52
C GLU A 206 11.98 11.54 -4.24
N GLU A 207 11.25 12.52 -3.69
CA GLU A 207 10.32 12.29 -2.59
C GLU A 207 9.24 11.26 -2.95
N ILE A 208 8.60 11.39 -4.12
CA ILE A 208 7.59 10.45 -4.60
C ILE A 208 8.19 9.06 -4.79
N ARG A 209 9.41 8.97 -5.34
CA ARG A 209 10.13 7.70 -5.49
C ARG A 209 10.36 7.02 -4.14
N ASN A 210 10.80 7.78 -3.14
CA ASN A 210 11.03 7.27 -1.79
C ASN A 210 9.73 6.80 -1.13
N LYS A 211 8.65 7.59 -1.25
CA LYS A 211 7.32 7.22 -0.72
C LYS A 211 6.72 6.00 -1.42
N ARG A 212 6.84 5.94 -2.75
CA ARG A 212 6.44 4.75 -3.53
C ARG A 212 7.19 3.51 -3.08
N THR A 213 8.49 3.61 -2.83
CA THR A 213 9.31 2.48 -2.34
C THR A 213 8.89 2.03 -0.94
N GLN A 214 8.57 2.98 -0.04
CA GLN A 214 8.02 2.69 1.28
C GLN A 214 6.67 1.96 1.18
N ASP A 215 5.75 2.48 0.37
CA ASP A 215 4.41 1.89 0.19
C ASP A 215 4.47 0.54 -0.53
N GLN A 216 5.41 0.34 -1.46
CA GLN A 216 5.65 -0.94 -2.12
C GLN A 216 6.17 -1.99 -1.13
N THR A 217 7.12 -1.60 -0.28
CA THR A 217 7.61 -2.47 0.80
C THR A 217 6.48 -2.84 1.76
N ALA A 218 5.65 -1.86 2.14
CA ALA A 218 4.47 -2.11 2.97
C ALA A 218 3.50 -3.10 2.30
N PHE A 219 3.20 -2.89 1.02
CA PHE A 219 2.34 -3.78 0.24
C PHE A 219 2.87 -5.22 0.18
N GLN A 220 4.17 -5.41 -0.10
CA GLN A 220 4.79 -6.74 -0.13
C GLN A 220 4.71 -7.44 1.23
N ASN A 221 4.96 -6.68 2.32
CA ASN A 221 4.81 -7.21 3.68
C ASN A 221 3.38 -7.65 3.98
N PHE A 222 2.37 -6.90 3.53
CA PHE A 222 0.97 -7.31 3.68
C PHE A 222 0.66 -8.58 2.90
N ASP A 223 1.16 -8.71 1.68
CA ASP A 223 0.91 -9.89 0.84
C ASP A 223 1.51 -11.16 1.47
N GLN A 224 2.79 -11.11 1.89
CA GLN A 224 3.45 -12.21 2.58
C GLN A 224 2.69 -12.64 3.84
N LYS A 225 2.26 -11.67 4.65
CA LYS A 225 1.53 -11.93 5.90
C LYS A 225 0.13 -12.47 5.66
N THR A 226 -0.55 -12.00 4.62
CA THR A 226 -1.87 -12.53 4.23
C THR A 226 -1.73 -13.99 3.86
N ASN A 227 -0.68 -14.35 3.11
CA ASN A 227 -0.40 -15.75 2.77
C ASN A 227 -0.10 -16.59 4.02
N GLN A 228 0.66 -16.06 4.99
CA GLN A 228 0.88 -16.75 6.28
C GLN A 228 -0.42 -16.98 7.05
N LEU A 229 -1.29 -15.97 7.15
CA LEU A 229 -2.60 -16.10 7.80
C LEU A 229 -3.50 -17.11 7.07
N MET A 230 -3.49 -17.12 5.74
CA MET A 230 -4.25 -18.09 4.95
C MET A 230 -3.76 -19.53 5.17
N ASN A 231 -2.45 -19.73 5.29
CA ASN A 231 -1.87 -21.04 5.60
C ASN A 231 -2.27 -21.50 7.00
N MET A 232 -2.20 -20.62 8.00
CA MET A 232 -2.67 -20.93 9.37
C MET A 232 -4.16 -21.22 9.40
N LEU A 233 -4.97 -20.42 8.70
CA LEU A 233 -6.41 -20.61 8.59
C LEU A 233 -6.75 -21.97 7.97
N SER A 234 -6.01 -22.38 6.94
CA SER A 234 -6.15 -23.69 6.30
C SER A 234 -5.82 -24.84 7.27
N SER A 235 -4.76 -24.70 8.07
CA SER A 235 -4.41 -25.66 9.12
C SER A 235 -5.53 -25.82 10.14
N ILE A 236 -6.09 -24.71 10.63
CA ILE A 236 -7.19 -24.72 11.60
C ILE A 236 -8.46 -25.33 11.02
N VAL A 237 -8.80 -25.01 9.76
CA VAL A 237 -9.95 -25.61 9.09
C VAL A 237 -9.78 -27.13 8.99
N LYS A 238 -8.56 -27.61 8.72
CA LYS A 238 -8.24 -29.04 8.70
C LYS A 238 -8.39 -29.66 10.09
N GLU A 239 -7.80 -29.07 11.14
CA GLU A 239 -7.96 -29.53 12.53
C GLU A 239 -9.44 -29.62 12.93
N MET A 240 -10.24 -28.64 12.54
CA MET A 240 -11.68 -28.62 12.80
C MET A 240 -12.43 -29.71 12.04
N ALA A 241 -12.01 -30.05 10.81
CA ALA A 241 -12.58 -31.14 10.04
C ALA A 241 -12.24 -32.50 10.66
N ASP A 242 -10.99 -32.70 11.08
CA ASP A 242 -10.51 -33.94 11.68
C ASP A 242 -11.25 -34.24 13.00
N MET A 243 -11.45 -33.24 13.85
CA MET A 243 -12.25 -33.41 15.08
C MET A 243 -13.70 -33.82 14.81
N ARG A 244 -14.32 -33.29 13.74
CA ARG A 244 -15.68 -33.68 13.34
C ARG A 244 -15.72 -35.12 12.83
N SER A 245 -14.65 -35.58 12.19
CA SER A 245 -14.52 -36.97 11.74
C SER A 245 -14.42 -37.93 12.93
N ILE A 246 -13.59 -37.59 13.92
CA ILE A 246 -13.42 -38.39 15.16
C ILE A 246 -14.74 -38.47 15.95
N GLY A 247 -15.50 -37.37 16.03
CA GLY A 247 -16.81 -37.35 16.68
C GLY A 247 -17.91 -38.18 15.97
N LYS A 248 -17.77 -38.44 14.66
CA LYS A 248 -18.68 -39.34 13.92
C LYS A 248 -18.29 -40.81 14.10
N SER A 249 -17.01 -41.13 14.19
CA SER A 249 -16.54 -42.51 14.33
C SER A 249 -16.86 -43.14 15.69
N ASN A 250 -17.01 -42.33 16.75
CA ASN A 250 -17.38 -42.81 18.09
C ASN A 250 -18.91 -42.92 18.30
N ARG A 251 -19.74 -42.73 17.26
CA ARG A 251 -21.21 -42.78 17.36
C ARG A 251 -21.87 -43.95 16.61
N THR A 252 -21.09 -44.82 15.99
CA THR A 252 -21.58 -45.98 15.20
C THR A 252 -21.36 -47.33 15.91
N GLY A 253 -21.00 -47.32 17.20
CA GLY A 253 -20.85 -48.50 18.04
C GLY A 253 -21.81 -48.50 19.24
N LEU A 254 -23.11 -48.30 18.99
CA LEU A 254 -24.22 -48.66 19.88
C LEU A 254 -25.34 -49.23 19.02
#